data_AF-A0A848JRA2-F1
#
_entry.id   AF-A0A848JRA2-F1
#
_cell.length_a   1.000
_cell.length_b   1.000
_cell.length_c   1.000
_cell.angle_alpha   90.00
_cell.angle_beta   90.00
_cell.angle_gamma   90.00
#
_symmetry.space_group_name_H-M   'P 1'
#
loop_
_entity.id
_entity.type
_entity.pdbx_description
1 polymer ?
#
loop_
_entity_poly.entity_id
_entity_poly.type
_entity_poly.pdbx_seq_one_letter_code
_entity_poly.pdbx_strand_id
1 'polypeptide(L)' 'MTERSSVDIAGDAAATAAYVAAITAELSRLARSHGFSTLAYVLDMARQEARALADSVSSAGPGSADAEPR' A
#
# COMPACT_ATOMS: atom_id res chain seq x y z
N MET A 1 -8.87 13.58 -24.04
CA MET A 1 -8.79 13.53 -22.56
C MET A 1 -8.82 12.06 -22.21
N THR A 2 -7.66 11.47 -21.91
CA THR A 2 -7.48 10.01 -21.83
C THR A 2 -8.01 9.50 -20.50
N GLU A 3 -9.07 8.69 -20.52
CA GLU A 3 -9.58 7.98 -19.34
C GLU A 3 -8.54 6.93 -18.91
N ARG A 4 -8.00 7.05 -17.68
CA ARG A 4 -7.15 6.00 -17.10
C ARG A 4 -8.03 4.80 -16.75
N SER A 5 -7.59 3.60 -17.11
CA SER A 5 -8.30 2.37 -16.74
C SER A 5 -8.30 2.18 -15.22
N SER A 6 -9.38 1.61 -14.67
CA SER A 6 -9.48 1.29 -13.24
C SER A 6 -8.33 0.37 -12.77
N VAL A 7 -7.82 -0.49 -13.66
CA VAL A 7 -6.65 -1.35 -13.41
C VAL A 7 -5.37 -0.53 -13.25
N ASP A 8 -5.19 0.52 -14.06
CA ASP A 8 -4.02 1.40 -13.97
C ASP A 8 -4.04 2.20 -12.65
N ILE A 9 -5.22 2.64 -12.23
CA ILE A 9 -5.41 3.37 -10.96
C ILE A 9 -5.13 2.45 -9.76
N ALA A 10 -5.60 1.20 -9.81
CA ALA A 10 -5.31 0.20 -8.78
C ALA A 10 -3.81 -0.12 -8.72
N GLY A 11 -3.15 -0.31 -9.87
CA GLY A 11 -1.71 -0.52 -9.93
C GLY A 11 -0.91 0.64 -9.34
N ASP A 12 -1.29 1.89 -9.63
CA ASP A 12 -0.67 3.11 -9.10
C ASP A 12 -0.86 3.23 -7.57
N ALA A 13 -2.05 2.88 -7.08
CA ALA A 13 -2.34 2.84 -5.64
C ALA A 13 -1.51 1.78 -4.91
N ALA A 14 -1.38 0.58 -5.46
CA ALA A 14 -0.56 -0.49 -4.88
C ALA A 14 0.93 -0.11 -4.85
N ALA A 15 1.44 0.49 -5.94
CA ALA A 15 2.82 0.99 -6.01
C ALA A 15 3.08 2.10 -4.97
N THR A 16 2.13 3.02 -4.82
CA THR A 16 2.20 4.09 -3.83
C THR A 16 2.21 3.52 -2.40
N ALA A 17 1.33 2.55 -2.10
CA ALA A 17 1.27 1.91 -0.80
C ALA A 17 2.57 1.15 -0.47
N ALA A 18 3.15 0.43 -1.45
CA ALA A 18 4.45 -0.23 -1.29
C ALA A 18 5.58 0.78 -1.03
N TYR A 19 5.59 1.92 -1.73
CA TYR A 19 6.55 2.99 -1.50
C TYR A 19 6.43 3.58 -0.09
N VAL A 20 5.21 3.86 0.38
CA VAL A 20 4.95 4.35 1.75
C VAL A 20 5.44 3.32 2.79
N ALA A 21 5.20 2.03 2.58
CA ALA A 21 5.68 0.98 3.47
C ALA A 21 7.22 0.92 3.53
N ALA A 22 7.92 1.22 2.43
CA ALA A 22 9.37 1.25 2.40
C ALA A 22 9.92 2.47 3.15
N ILE A 23 9.43 3.68 2.85
CA ILE A 23 9.97 4.90 3.47
C ILE A 23 9.70 4.96 4.98
N THR A 24 8.52 4.50 5.42
CA THR A 24 8.18 4.43 6.85
C THR A 24 9.07 3.45 7.61
N ALA A 25 9.55 2.38 6.98
CA ALA A 25 10.51 1.45 7.59
C ALA A 25 11.84 2.12 7.90
N GLU A 26 12.39 2.87 6.94
CA GLU A 26 13.65 3.61 7.10
C GLU A 26 13.52 4.73 8.13
N LEU A 27 12.44 5.51 8.07
CA LEU A 27 12.16 6.55 9.06
C LEU A 27 11.98 5.98 10.47
N SER A 28 11.33 4.82 10.59
CA SER A 28 11.13 4.15 11.88
C SER A 28 12.47 3.69 12.48
N ARG A 29 13.41 3.21 11.65
CA ARG A 29 14.78 2.90 12.11
C ARG A 29 15.51 4.14 12.58
N LEU A 30 15.44 5.23 11.82
CA LEU A 30 16.06 6.50 12.18
C LEU A 30 15.46 7.07 13.48
N ALA A 31 14.14 7.02 13.63
CA ALA A 31 13.46 7.45 14.85
C ALA A 31 13.94 6.65 16.07
N ARG A 32 14.13 5.33 15.95
CA ARG A 32 14.70 4.51 17.03
C ARG A 32 16.15 4.87 17.34
N SER A 33 16.99 5.10 16.33
CA SER A 33 18.40 5.46 16.57
C SER A 33 18.57 6.81 17.26
N HIS A 34 17.57 7.70 17.16
CA HIS A 34 17.54 9.00 17.84
C HIS A 34 16.66 9.04 19.10
N GLY A 35 16.12 7.90 19.56
CA GLY A 35 15.33 7.81 20.79
C GLY A 35 13.89 8.33 20.68
N PHE A 36 13.38 8.60 19.46
CA PHE A 36 12.00 9.02 19.23
C PHE A 36 11.05 7.81 19.19
N SER A 37 10.87 7.16 20.35
CA SER A 37 10.11 5.90 20.47
C SER A 37 8.66 6.00 20.00
N THR A 38 7.94 7.06 20.38
CA THR A 38 6.55 7.28 19.94
C THR A 38 6.45 7.47 18.43
N LEU A 39 7.38 8.22 17.84
CA LEU A 39 7.42 8.43 16.40
C LEU A 39 7.72 7.12 15.65
N ALA A 40 8.69 6.34 16.13
CA ALA A 40 9.00 5.02 15.57
C ALA A 40 7.77 4.09 15.58
N TYR A 41 7.03 4.09 16.68
CA TYR A 41 5.79 3.31 16.80
C TYR A 41 4.74 3.74 15.76
N VAL A 42 4.47 5.04 15.63
CA VAL A 42 3.52 5.55 14.63
C VAL A 42 3.96 5.19 13.20
N LEU A 43 5.25 5.26 12.91
CA LEU A 43 5.79 4.88 11.60
C LEU A 43 5.67 3.37 11.34
N ASP A 44 5.81 2.52 12.36
CA ASP A 44 5.56 1.08 12.22
C ASP A 44 4.08 0.77 11.96
N MET A 45 3.18 1.51 12.59
CA MET A 45 1.73 1.38 12.35
C MET A 45 1.39 1.77 10.91
N ALA A 46 1.86 2.93 10.47
CA ALA A 46 1.67 3.41 9.09
C ALA A 46 2.25 2.41 8.06
N ARG A 47 3.40 1.80 8.36
CA ARG A 47 3.99 0.75 7.53
C ARG A 47 3.08 -0.48 7.40
N GLN A 48 2.48 -0.93 8.49
CA GLN A 48 1.59 -2.10 8.49
C GLN A 48 0.33 -1.84 7.68
N GLU A 49 -0.28 -0.65 7.85
CA GLU A 49 -1.45 -0.24 7.07
C GLU A 49 -1.14 -0.14 5.57
N ALA A 50 -0.01 0.48 5.21
CA ALA A 50 0.41 0.59 3.82
C ALA A 50 0.65 -0.78 3.16
N ARG A 51 1.21 -1.75 3.89
CA ARG A 51 1.35 -3.13 3.42
C ARG A 51 0.00 -3.80 3.19
N ALA A 52 -0.90 -3.70 4.17
CA ALA A 52 -2.24 -4.26 4.06
C ALA A 52 -3.01 -3.70 2.85
N LEU A 53 -2.83 -2.41 2.55
CA LEU A 53 -3.40 -1.78 1.36
C LEU A 53 -2.76 -2.27 0.05
N ALA A 54 -1.44 -2.43 0.01
CA ALA A 54 -0.77 -2.97 -1.18
C ALA A 54 -1.21 -4.42 -1.48
N ASP A 55 -1.38 -5.23 -0.44
CA ASP A 55 -1.81 -6.63 -0.55
C ASP A 55 -3.30 -6.76 -0.93
N SER A 56 -4.16 -5.87 -0.41
CA SER A 56 -5.59 -5.85 -0.74
C SER A 56 -5.85 -5.46 -2.18
N VAL A 57 -5.09 -4.51 -2.72
CA VAL A 57 -5.20 -4.10 -4.13
C VAL A 57 -4.68 -5.19 -5.07
N SER A 58 -3.61 -5.89 -4.68
CA SER A 58 -3.06 -7.02 -5.46
C SER A 58 -4.01 -8.22 -5.50
N SER A 59 -4.78 -8.46 -4.42
CA SER A 59 -5.76 -9.55 -4.34
C SER A 59 -7.10 -9.24 -5.02
N ALA A 60 -7.36 -7.97 -5.36
CA ALA A 60 -8.56 -7.53 -6.08
C ALA A 60 -8.46 -7.64 -7.62
N GLY A 61 -7.46 -8.34 -8.17
CA GLY A 61 -7.29 -8.60 -9.60
C GLY A 61 -8.44 -9.43 -10.25
N PRO A 62 -8.60 -9.38 -11.59
CA PRO A 62 -9.88 -9.61 -12.28
C PRO A 62 -10.30 -11.08 -12.27
N GLY A 63 -11.20 -11.46 -11.37
CA GLY A 63 -11.65 -12.86 -11.21
C GLY A 63 -13.16 -13.11 -11.20
N SER A 64 -14.01 -12.10 -11.45
CA SER A 64 -15.45 -12.24 -11.14
C SER A 64 -16.42 -11.73 -12.21
N ALA A 65 -15.96 -11.44 -13.44
CA ALA A 65 -16.82 -10.86 -14.49
C ALA A 65 -17.18 -11.81 -15.64
N ASP A 66 -16.83 -13.10 -15.57
CA ASP A 66 -17.10 -14.07 -16.64
C ASP A 66 -18.01 -15.23 -16.17
N ALA A 67 -19.13 -14.85 -15.54
CA ALA A 67 -20.23 -15.77 -15.26
C ALA A 67 -21.49 -15.28 -15.99
N GLU A 68 -21.52 -15.46 -17.32
CA GLU A 68 -22.76 -15.40 -18.10
C GLU A 68 -23.70 -16.54 -17.64
N PRO A 69 -24.94 -16.23 -17.23
CA PRO A 69 -25.95 -17.26 -17.03
C PRO A 69 -26.55 -17.66 -18.39
N ARG A 70 -26.45 -18.95 -18.72
CA ARG A 70 -27.21 -19.58 -19.82
C ARG A 70 -28.66 -19.80 -19.46
#